data_AF-A0A7C1GUC8-F1
#
_entry.id   AF-A0A7C1GUC8-F1
#
_cell.length_a   1.000
_cell.length_b   1.000
_cell.length_c   1.000
_cell.angle_alpha   90.00
_cell.angle_beta   90.00
_cell.angle_gamma   90.00
#
_symmetry.space_group_name_H-M   'P 1'
#
loop_
_entity.id
_entity.type
_entity.pdbx_description
1 polymer ?
#
loop_
_entity_poly.entity_id
_entity_poly.type
_entity_poly.pdbx_seq_one_letter_code
_entity_poly.pdbx_strand_id
1 'polypeptide(L)'
;MPRRNLISEDLLRYTGCVHAFKTAVFLGLLFALITLCIHNTDVYLVSFMTYRFPFPVQLWVLLLVFFFAGMLPVVFYRIPGNAAHRKRMKFLRNKIAQMENDLRSPD
;
A
#
# COMPACT_ATOMS: atom_id res chain seq x y z
N MET A 1 9.86 14.96 -34.91
CA MET A 1 10.18 13.90 -33.92
C MET A 1 9.13 13.86 -32.79
N PRO A 2 7.97 13.18 -32.94
CA PRO A 2 6.91 13.14 -31.90
C PRO A 2 6.74 11.78 -31.19
N ARG A 3 7.48 10.74 -31.59
CA ARG A 3 7.22 9.34 -31.19
C ARG A 3 7.49 9.00 -29.71
N ARG A 4 8.25 9.82 -28.98
CA ARG A 4 8.58 9.56 -27.57
C ARG A 4 7.44 9.90 -26.59
N ASN A 5 6.56 10.83 -26.94
CA ASN A 5 5.50 11.28 -26.04
C ASN A 5 4.32 10.30 -26.01
N LEU A 6 3.96 9.70 -27.15
CA LEU A 6 2.86 8.72 -27.23
C LEU A 6 3.10 7.50 -26.34
N ILE A 7 4.32 6.96 -26.36
CA ILE A 7 4.70 5.76 -25.57
C ILE A 7 4.57 6.04 -24.06
N SER A 8 4.79 7.29 -23.63
CA SER A 8 4.70 7.67 -22.21
C SER A 8 3.25 7.72 -21.70
N GLU A 9 2.30 8.15 -22.53
CA GLU A 9 0.88 8.26 -22.15
C GLU A 9 0.19 6.89 -22.10
N ASP A 10 0.49 6.02 -23.07
CA ASP A 10 -0.04 4.66 -23.11
C ASP A 10 0.49 3.83 -21.93
N LEU A 11 1.77 3.99 -21.58
CA LEU A 11 2.36 3.33 -20.42
C LEU A 11 1.75 3.81 -19.10
N LEU A 12 1.45 5.11 -18.99
CA LEU A 12 0.79 5.68 -17.80
C LEU A 12 -0.64 5.13 -17.63
N ARG A 13 -1.41 5.08 -18.73
CA ARG A 13 -2.77 4.52 -18.73
C ARG A 13 -2.76 3.03 -18.41
N TYR A 14 -1.85 2.27 -19.01
CA TYR A 14 -1.71 0.84 -18.75
C TYR A 14 -1.33 0.59 -17.28
N THR A 15 -0.37 1.33 -16.74
CA THR A 15 0.06 1.19 -15.34
C THR A 15 -1.08 1.55 -14.37
N GLY A 16 -1.85 2.61 -14.68
CA GLY A 16 -3.02 3.01 -13.88
C GLY A 16 -4.14 1.96 -13.94
N CYS A 17 -4.42 1.39 -15.11
CA CYS A 17 -5.45 0.38 -15.29
C CYS A 17 -5.09 -0.95 -14.61
N VAL A 18 -3.83 -1.38 -14.72
CA VAL A 18 -3.30 -2.55 -14.01
C VAL A 18 -3.35 -2.33 -12.50
N HIS A 19 -3.04 -1.12 -12.02
CA HIS A 19 -3.14 -0.80 -10.61
C HIS A 19 -4.60 -0.84 -10.13
N ALA A 20 -5.53 -0.24 -10.88
CA ALA A 20 -6.96 -0.24 -10.58
C ALA A 20 -7.55 -1.67 -10.55
N PHE A 21 -7.17 -2.50 -11.53
CA PHE A 21 -7.56 -3.91 -11.58
C PHE A 21 -7.01 -4.68 -10.38
N LYS A 22 -5.73 -4.51 -10.07
CA LYS A 22 -5.11 -5.15 -8.89
C LYS A 22 -5.80 -4.72 -7.60
N THR A 23 -6.14 -3.45 -7.45
CA THR A 23 -6.88 -2.96 -6.28
C THR A 23 -8.29 -3.53 -6.21
N ALA A 24 -9.00 -3.64 -7.34
CA ALA A 24 -10.35 -4.20 -7.38
C ALA A 24 -10.37 -5.69 -7.02
N VAL A 25 -9.42 -6.47 -7.56
CA VAL A 25 -9.25 -7.90 -7.22
C VAL A 25 -8.92 -8.08 -5.74
N PHE A 26 -8.01 -7.26 -5.20
CA PHE A 26 -7.66 -7.31 -3.78
C PHE A 26 -8.85 -6.97 -2.88
N LEU A 27 -9.63 -5.94 -3.23
CA LEU A 27 -10.82 -5.54 -2.48
C LEU A 27 -11.89 -6.64 -2.52
N GLY A 28 -12.10 -7.26 -3.68
CA GLY A 28 -13.03 -8.36 -3.85
C GLY A 28 -12.64 -9.60 -3.03
N LEU A 29 -11.36 -9.97 -3.05
CA LEU A 29 -10.83 -11.05 -2.20
C LEU A 29 -11.02 -10.75 -0.71
N LEU A 30 -10.74 -9.52 -0.29
CA LEU A 30 -10.89 -9.10 1.10
C LEU A 30 -12.37 -9.18 1.54
N PHE A 31 -13.28 -8.73 0.69
CA PHE A 31 -14.72 -8.81 0.95
C PHE A 31 -15.22 -10.26 1.02
N ALA A 32 -14.80 -11.12 0.08
CA ALA A 32 -15.14 -12.54 0.09
C ALA A 32 -14.62 -13.23 1.35
N LEU A 33 -13.40 -12.90 1.78
CA LEU A 33 -12.75 -13.50 2.94
C LEU A 33 -13.41 -13.04 4.24
N ILE A 34 -13.76 -11.76 4.37
CA ILE A 34 -14.55 -11.24 5.49
C ILE A 34 -15.93 -11.92 5.54
N THR A 35 -16.63 -12.02 4.40
CA THR A 35 -17.96 -12.64 4.33
C THR A 35 -17.88 -14.12 4.73
N LEU A 36 -16.87 -14.85 4.27
CA LEU A 36 -16.63 -16.24 4.64
C LEU A 36 -16.30 -16.39 6.12
N CYS A 37 -15.50 -15.49 6.71
CA CYS A 37 -15.18 -15.50 8.14
C CYS A 37 -16.37 -15.12 9.03
N ILE A 38 -17.23 -14.19 8.60
CA ILE A 38 -18.46 -13.82 9.32
C ILE A 38 -19.48 -14.96 9.23
N HIS A 39 -19.61 -15.58 8.06
CA HIS A 39 -20.55 -16.68 7.86
C HIS A 39 -20.11 -17.96 8.58
N ASN A 40 -18.80 -18.18 8.69
CA ASN A 40 -18.19 -19.28 9.44
C ASN A 40 -17.73 -18.82 10.84
N THR A 41 -18.55 -18.04 11.54
CA THR A 41 -18.39 -17.82 12.99
C THR A 41 -18.79 -19.07 13.76
N ASP A 42 -18.08 -20.17 13.52
CA ASP A 42 -18.04 -21.27 14.48
C ASP A 42 -17.16 -20.85 15.66
N VAL A 43 -17.58 -21.25 16.86
CA VAL A 43 -16.85 -21.00 18.09
C VAL A 43 -15.64 -21.94 18.13
N TYR A 44 -14.48 -21.46 17.66
CA TYR A 44 -13.24 -22.23 17.78
C TYR A 44 -12.62 -22.03 19.15
N LEU A 45 -12.44 -23.14 19.87
CA LEU A 45 -11.63 -23.21 21.09
C LEU A 45 -10.18 -23.46 20.68
N VAL A 46 -9.35 -22.42 20.77
CA VAL A 46 -7.91 -22.56 20.53
C VAL A 46 -7.32 -23.36 21.70
N SER A 47 -6.94 -24.61 21.44
CA SER A 47 -6.18 -25.44 22.39
C SER A 47 -4.71 -25.38 22.02
N PHE A 48 -3.91 -24.75 22.86
CA PHE A 48 -2.44 -24.73 22.73
C PHE A 48 -1.86 -25.48 23.92
N MET A 49 -1.06 -26.53 23.68
CA MET A 49 -0.37 -27.28 24.75
C MET A 49 -1.30 -27.63 25.94
N THR A 50 -2.44 -28.28 25.66
CA THR A 50 -3.43 -28.73 26.68
C THR A 50 -4.18 -27.62 27.42
N TYR A 51 -3.82 -26.35 27.21
CA TYR A 51 -4.53 -25.20 27.77
C TYR A 51 -5.69 -24.81 26.84
N ARG A 52 -6.92 -25.04 27.32
CA ARG A 52 -8.14 -24.62 26.61
C ARG A 52 -8.41 -23.16 26.94
N PHE A 53 -8.31 -22.28 25.96
CA PHE A 53 -8.79 -20.91 26.12
C PHE A 53 -10.33 -20.94 26.21
N PRO A 54 -10.95 -20.45 27.30
CA PRO A 54 -12.40 -20.49 27.49
C PRO A 54 -13.15 -19.47 26.64
N PHE A 55 -12.43 -18.65 25.86
CA PHE A 55 -13.03 -17.59 25.05
C PHE A 55 -13.31 -18.08 23.64
N PRO A 56 -14.54 -17.91 23.13
CA PRO A 56 -14.85 -18.18 21.73
C PRO A 56 -14.05 -17.22 20.86
N VAL A 57 -12.99 -17.70 20.22
CA VAL A 57 -12.18 -16.87 19.32
C VAL A 57 -12.86 -16.87 17.96
N GLN A 58 -13.55 -15.78 17.65
CA GLN A 58 -14.20 -15.62 16.35
C GLN A 58 -13.12 -15.45 15.26
N LEU A 59 -13.21 -16.23 14.18
CA LEU A 59 -12.21 -16.31 13.11
C LEU A 59 -11.85 -14.95 12.49
N TRP A 60 -12.82 -14.05 12.38
CA TRP A 60 -12.62 -12.69 11.88
C TRP A 60 -11.65 -11.84 12.74
N VAL A 61 -11.57 -12.07 14.06
CA VAL A 61 -10.66 -11.38 14.98
C VAL A 61 -9.25 -11.88 14.73
N LEU A 62 -9.09 -13.19 14.55
CA LEU A 62 -7.80 -13.79 14.19
C LEU A 62 -7.29 -13.24 12.86
N LEU A 63 -8.19 -13.13 11.86
CA LEU A 63 -7.88 -12.53 10.57
C LEU A 63 -7.41 -11.07 10.72
N LEU A 64 -8.13 -10.26 11.48
CA LEU A 64 -7.75 -8.87 11.73
C LEU A 64 -6.37 -8.80 12.38
N VAL A 65 -6.09 -9.63 13.39
CA VAL A 65 -4.79 -9.67 14.06
C VAL A 65 -3.67 -10.02 13.07
N PHE A 66 -3.84 -11.05 12.24
CA PHE A 66 -2.85 -11.42 11.21
C PHE A 66 -2.69 -10.35 10.14
N PHE A 67 -3.78 -9.69 9.75
CA PHE A 67 -3.76 -8.60 8.78
C PHE A 67 -2.96 -7.40 9.32
N PHE A 68 -3.23 -6.96 10.54
CA PHE A 68 -2.46 -5.89 11.19
C PHE A 68 -1.00 -6.30 11.43
N ALA A 69 -0.74 -7.53 11.87
CA ALA A 69 0.61 -8.05 12.05
C ALA A 69 1.40 -8.07 10.73
N GLY A 70 0.78 -8.44 9.61
CA GLY A 70 1.41 -8.41 8.29
C GLY A 70 1.55 -6.99 7.71
N MET A 71 0.69 -6.06 8.09
CA MET A 71 0.72 -4.68 7.60
C MET A 71 1.75 -3.81 8.34
N LEU A 72 2.00 -4.08 9.63
CA LEU A 72 2.99 -3.37 10.45
C LEU A 72 4.37 -3.28 9.77
N PRO A 73 4.99 -4.38 9.28
CA PRO A 73 6.27 -4.30 8.56
C PRO A 73 6.19 -3.40 7.33
N VAL A 74 5.11 -3.48 6.55
CA VAL A 74 4.96 -2.68 5.32
C VAL A 74 4.88 -1.19 5.65
N VAL A 75 4.14 -0.82 6.69
CA VAL A 75 3.99 0.55 7.19
C VAL A 75 5.33 1.08 7.70
N PHE A 76 6.03 0.33 8.56
CA PHE A 76 7.31 0.78 9.12
C PHE A 76 8.42 0.91 8.09
N TYR A 77 8.48 0.04 7.06
CA TYR A 77 9.55 0.09 6.07
C TYR A 77 9.24 0.98 4.85
N ARG A 78 8.01 1.00 4.32
CA ARG A 78 7.70 1.80 3.10
C ARG A 78 7.44 3.27 3.36
N ILE A 79 6.81 3.63 4.48
CA ILE A 79 6.44 5.03 4.77
C ILE A 79 7.66 5.94 4.92
N PRO A 80 8.71 5.60 5.70
CA PRO A 80 9.88 6.47 5.81
C PRO A 80 10.65 6.59 4.49
N GLY A 81 10.73 5.51 3.70
CA GLY A 81 11.38 5.52 2.38
C GLY A 81 10.71 6.48 1.39
N ASN A 82 9.38 6.46 1.33
CA ASN A 82 8.61 7.35 0.45
C ASN A 82 8.64 8.82 0.92
N ALA A 83 8.67 9.06 2.23
CA ALA A 83 8.80 10.39 2.80
C ALA A 83 10.17 11.03 2.48
N ALA A 84 11.25 10.25 2.58
CA ALA A 84 12.60 10.70 2.24
C ALA A 84 12.72 11.05 0.74
N HIS A 85 12.10 10.26 -0.13
CA HIS A 85 12.12 10.51 -1.57
C HIS A 85 11.39 11.81 -1.96
N ARG A 86 10.24 12.09 -1.33
CA ARG A 86 9.51 13.36 -1.52
C ARG A 86 10.31 14.58 -1.07
N LYS A 87 11.04 14.49 0.04
CA LYS A 87 11.92 15.56 0.52
C LYS A 87 13.05 15.84 -0.47
N ARG A 88 13.68 14.80 -1.04
CA ARG A 88 14.73 14.94 -2.06
C ARG A 88 14.22 15.63 -3.33
N MET A 89 13.03 15.26 -3.82
CA MET A 89 12.45 15.92 -4.99
C MET A 89 12.13 17.41 -4.75
N LYS A 90 11.61 17.76 -3.56
CA LYS A 90 11.39 19.17 -3.20
C LYS A 90 12.70 19.95 -3.14
N PHE A 91 13.74 19.36 -2.55
CA PHE A 91 15.07 19.98 -2.49
C PHE A 91 15.66 20.22 -3.88
N LEU A 92 15.59 19.21 -4.76
CA LEU A 92 16.08 19.33 -6.14
C LEU A 92 15.31 20.41 -6.92
N ARG A 93 13.98 20.49 -6.78
CA ARG A 93 13.19 21.55 -7.42
C ARG A 93 13.58 22.95 -6.96
N ASN A 94 13.79 23.14 -5.66
CA ASN A 94 14.21 24.44 -5.12
C ASN A 94 15.62 24.82 -5.61
N LYS A 95 16.54 23.85 -5.71
CA LYS A 95 17.87 24.07 -6.28
C LYS A 95 17.82 24.47 -7.75
N ILE A 96 16.98 23.83 -8.55
CA ILE A 96 16.81 24.18 -9.97
C ILE A 96 16.27 25.60 -10.10
N ALA A 97 15.27 25.98 -9.30
CA ALA A 97 14.72 27.33 -9.32
C ALA A 97 15.74 28.40 -8.90
N GLN A 98 16.64 28.08 -7.95
CA GLN A 98 17.75 28.97 -7.60
C GLN A 98 18.74 29.13 -8.76
N MET A 99 19.18 28.04 -9.36
CA MET A 99 20.09 28.10 -10.51
C MET A 99 19.48 28.84 -11.71
N GLU A 100 18.16 28.71 -11.93
CA GLU A 100 17.45 29.44 -12.97
C GLU A 100 17.40 30.95 -12.69
N ASN A 101 17.24 31.35 -11.43
CA ASN A 101 17.31 32.76 -11.05
C ASN A 101 18.74 33.32 -11.16
N ASP A 102 19.76 32.56 -10.73
CA ASP A 102 21.17 32.96 -10.82
C ASP A 102 21.63 33.12 -12.28
N LEU A 103 21.13 32.28 -13.21
CA LEU A 103 21.39 32.44 -14.65
C LEU A 103 20.62 33.59 -15.28
N ARG A 104 19.52 34.05 -14.67
CA ARG A 104 18.63 35.09 -15.22
C ARG A 104 19.05 36.50 -14.82
N SER A 105 19.79 36.63 -13.72
CA SER A 105 20.54 37.83 -13.36
C SER A 105 22.05 37.56 -13.47
N PRO A 106 22.59 37.36 -14.70
CA PRO A 106 24.03 37.43 -14.87
C PRO A 106 24.41 38.89 -14.70
N ASP A 107 25.18 39.19 -13.65
CA ASP A 107 25.93 40.45 -13.57
C ASP A 107 26.80 40.64 -14.83
#